data_AF-A0A7L3FPQ1-F1
#
_entry.id   AF-A0A7L3FPQ1-F1
#
_cell.length_a   1.000
_cell.length_b   1.000
_cell.length_c   1.000
_cell.angle_alpha   90.00
_cell.angle_beta   90.00
_cell.angle_gamma   90.00
#
_symmetry.space_group_name_H-M   'P 1'
#
loop_
_entity.id
_entity.type
_entity.pdbx_description
1 polymer ?
#
loop_
_entity_poly.entity_id
_entity_poly.type
_entity_poly.pdbx_seq_one_letter_code
_entity_poly.pdbx_strand_id
1 'polypeptide(L)'
;DLQVLALTCQLQAEIDGSSCLRWEPQDKVRLSSTPRHPEAPLHLAGFHLPTKHKRPGKEQHQPSPERSRDLSESDEFSSFHYWRVPLPSIEEELQELLKAEGISVSPEHAEEHRSSEDGTSAEEEDDDEEESGDEGWITPSNLKQVQQDMGHCDTTPISVQVGCVTTDFAMQNVLLQMGLHVLAVNGMLIRQARSYILRCHGCFRTTSDMTKVFCPHCGNKTLKKVAVSVSDDGSLHMHFSRNPKVLNPRGLRYPLPAPKGGKHANNPQLVEDQPFPQQRLSRKARQKTNVFDPDYVAGVSPFAENDVYSRAANLQIRDAALGAGRRRINPNAVTKKFVKRR
;
A
#
# COMPACT_ATOMS: atom_id res chain seq x y z
N ASP A 1 0.59 -17.07 21.81
CA ASP A 1 -0.39 -17.02 20.70
C ASP A 1 -1.30 -18.24 20.67
N LEU A 2 -0.80 -19.46 20.41
CA LEU A 2 -1.62 -20.67 20.39
C LEU A 2 -2.38 -20.95 21.71
N GLN A 3 -1.80 -20.60 22.86
CA GLN A 3 -2.47 -20.72 24.16
C GLN A 3 -3.70 -19.81 24.28
N VAL A 4 -3.66 -18.60 23.72
CA VAL A 4 -4.77 -17.65 23.75
C VAL A 4 -5.91 -18.18 22.88
N LEU A 5 -5.57 -18.71 21.69
CA LEU A 5 -6.55 -19.37 20.82
C LEU A 5 -7.18 -20.58 21.51
N ALA A 6 -6.39 -21.45 22.12
CA ALA A 6 -6.90 -22.62 22.84
C ALA A 6 -7.85 -22.22 23.99
N LEU A 7 -7.50 -21.20 24.77
CA LEU A 7 -8.35 -20.68 25.84
C LEU A 7 -9.67 -20.10 25.31
N THR A 8 -9.62 -19.36 24.19
CA THR A 8 -10.84 -18.83 23.56
C THR A 8 -11.74 -19.95 23.03
N CYS A 9 -11.17 -21.03 22.49
CA CYS A 9 -11.92 -22.21 22.08
C CYS A 9 -12.58 -22.90 23.28
N GLN A 10 -11.86 -23.05 24.38
CA GLN A 10 -12.37 -23.66 25.60
C GLN A 10 -13.56 -22.87 26.16
N LEU A 11 -13.40 -21.55 26.32
CA LEU A 11 -14.47 -20.68 26.82
C LEU A 11 -15.70 -20.68 25.91
N GLN A 12 -15.49 -20.66 24.59
CA GLN A 12 -16.60 -20.76 23.63
C GLN A 12 -17.34 -22.09 23.77
N ALA A 13 -16.62 -23.20 23.92
CA ALA A 13 -17.22 -24.52 24.08
C ALA A 13 -17.97 -24.68 25.41
N GLU A 14 -17.53 -24.01 26.48
CA GLU A 14 -18.22 -24.01 27.78
C GLU A 14 -19.53 -23.23 27.76
N ILE A 15 -19.62 -22.17 26.95
CA ILE A 15 -20.77 -21.25 26.93
C ILE A 15 -21.79 -21.63 25.85
N ASP A 16 -21.35 -21.78 24.61
CA ASP A 16 -22.21 -22.01 23.44
C ASP A 16 -22.18 -23.47 22.93
N GLY A 17 -21.33 -24.31 23.54
CA GLY A 17 -21.13 -25.69 23.13
C GLY A 17 -20.15 -25.86 21.95
N SER A 18 -19.70 -27.10 21.71
CA SER A 18 -18.71 -27.40 20.68
C SER A 18 -19.25 -27.43 19.25
N SER A 19 -20.57 -27.30 19.05
CA SER A 19 -21.24 -27.35 17.74
C SER A 19 -21.05 -26.08 16.90
N CYS A 20 -20.80 -24.94 17.54
CA CYS A 20 -20.57 -23.66 16.86
C CYS A 20 -19.15 -23.55 16.27
N LEU A 21 -18.21 -24.37 16.76
CA LEU A 21 -16.81 -24.34 16.35
C LEU A 21 -16.58 -25.14 15.07
N ARG A 22 -15.88 -24.52 14.12
CA ARG A 22 -15.42 -25.16 12.89
C ARG A 22 -14.02 -25.72 13.09
N TRP A 23 -13.94 -27.01 13.37
CA TRP A 23 -12.66 -27.71 13.59
C TRP A 23 -11.87 -27.95 12.30
N GLU A 24 -12.56 -28.00 11.17
CA GLU A 24 -11.95 -28.13 9.86
C GLU A 24 -12.20 -26.84 9.05
N PRO A 25 -11.17 -26.32 8.35
CA PRO A 25 -11.35 -25.19 7.47
C PRO A 25 -12.28 -25.59 6.33
N GLN A 26 -13.28 -24.75 6.05
CA GLN A 26 -14.16 -24.95 4.91
C GLN A 26 -13.35 -24.75 3.62
N ASP A 27 -13.30 -25.74 2.73
CA ASP A 27 -12.64 -25.67 1.41
C ASP A 27 -13.32 -24.70 0.41
N LYS A 28 -14.19 -23.81 0.91
CA LYS A 28 -14.92 -22.82 0.12
C LYS A 28 -14.00 -21.64 -0.22
N VAL A 29 -13.09 -21.88 -1.17
CA VAL A 29 -12.26 -20.83 -1.75
C VAL A 29 -13.02 -20.18 -2.91
N ARG A 30 -13.43 -18.92 -2.73
CA ARG A 30 -13.99 -18.11 -3.83
C ARG A 30 -12.88 -17.31 -4.49
N LEU A 31 -12.90 -17.24 -5.82
CA LEU A 31 -11.91 -16.51 -6.59
C LEU A 31 -12.60 -15.33 -7.29
N SER A 32 -12.09 -14.12 -7.06
CA SER A 32 -12.49 -12.93 -7.79
C SER A 32 -11.28 -12.40 -8.55
N SER A 33 -11.53 -11.55 -9.54
CA SER A 33 -10.45 -10.98 -10.34
C SER A 33 -10.74 -9.52 -10.63
N THR A 34 -9.75 -8.66 -10.40
CA THR A 34 -9.86 -7.21 -10.53
C THR A 34 -8.87 -6.70 -11.57
N PRO A 35 -9.18 -5.65 -12.34
CA PRO A 35 -8.22 -5.03 -13.26
C PRO A 35 -7.14 -4.21 -12.53
N ARG A 36 -7.34 -3.92 -11.24
CA ARG A 36 -6.44 -3.10 -10.41
C ARG A 36 -5.16 -3.87 -10.05
N HIS A 37 -4.07 -3.14 -9.83
CA HIS A 37 -2.81 -3.73 -9.35
C HIS A 37 -2.98 -4.24 -7.91
N PRO A 38 -2.36 -5.36 -7.49
CA PRO A 38 -2.55 -5.91 -6.14
C PRO A 38 -2.00 -5.03 -5.01
N GLU A 39 -1.09 -4.10 -5.35
CA GLU A 39 -0.58 -3.08 -4.41
C GLU A 39 -1.34 -1.75 -4.51
N ALA A 40 -2.39 -1.65 -5.34
CA ALA A 40 -3.21 -0.46 -5.35
C ALA A 40 -3.95 -0.34 -4.01
N PRO A 41 -3.86 0.80 -3.31
CA PRO A 41 -4.64 1.03 -2.11
C PRO A 41 -6.13 1.01 -2.45
N LEU A 42 -6.92 0.45 -1.56
CA LEU A 42 -8.38 0.40 -1.64
C LEU A 42 -8.88 0.87 -0.28
N HIS A 43 -9.59 2.00 -0.23
CA HIS A 43 -10.06 2.66 1.00
C HIS A 43 -8.96 2.74 2.08
N LEU A 44 -7.94 3.57 1.83
CA LEU A 44 -7.11 4.06 2.93
C LEU A 44 -7.78 5.34 3.43
N ALA A 45 -8.36 5.30 4.63
CA ALA A 45 -8.85 6.50 5.30
C ALA A 45 -7.70 7.55 5.36
N GLY A 46 -7.97 8.78 4.90
CA GLY A 46 -7.00 9.87 4.91
C GLY A 46 -6.05 9.97 3.70
N PHE A 47 -6.29 9.26 2.59
CA PHE A 47 -5.54 9.43 1.34
C PHE A 47 -6.45 9.65 0.13
N HIS A 48 -6.52 10.89 -0.36
CA HIS A 48 -7.23 11.25 -1.59
C HIS A 48 -6.62 10.56 -2.82
N LEU A 49 -7.43 9.74 -3.50
CA LEU A 49 -7.09 9.06 -4.75
C LEU A 49 -7.86 9.74 -5.90
N PRO A 50 -7.24 10.67 -6.67
CA PRO A 50 -7.94 11.33 -7.75
C PRO A 50 -8.48 10.31 -8.77
N THR A 51 -9.80 10.32 -8.95
CA THR A 51 -10.47 9.57 -10.00
C THR A 51 -10.09 10.20 -11.35
N LYS A 52 -9.59 9.38 -12.28
CA LYS A 52 -9.36 9.87 -13.64
C LYS A 52 -10.72 10.00 -14.32
N HIS A 53 -11.29 11.19 -14.34
CA HIS A 53 -12.46 11.49 -15.16
C HIS A 53 -12.13 11.15 -16.63
N LYS A 54 -12.86 10.19 -17.20
CA LYS A 54 -12.95 10.02 -18.65
C LYS A 54 -13.75 11.22 -19.16
N ARG A 55 -13.10 12.12 -19.91
CA ARG A 55 -13.85 13.13 -20.66
C ARG A 55 -14.67 12.42 -21.75
N PRO A 56 -16.00 12.62 -21.83
CA PRO A 56 -16.80 12.10 -22.92
C PRO A 56 -16.48 12.88 -24.21
N GLY A 57 -16.28 12.15 -25.31
CA GLY A 57 -15.96 12.72 -26.61
C GLY A 57 -17.16 13.39 -27.28
N LYS A 58 -16.88 14.35 -28.17
CA LYS A 58 -17.75 14.71 -29.29
C LYS A 58 -16.93 14.79 -30.58
N GLU A 59 -17.46 14.09 -31.57
CA GLU A 59 -17.20 14.07 -33.03
C GLU A 59 -17.36 15.49 -33.64
N GLN A 60 -16.90 15.92 -34.84
CA GLN A 60 -16.65 15.30 -36.15
C GLN A 60 -16.03 16.39 -37.08
N HIS A 61 -14.97 16.11 -37.86
CA HIS A 61 -14.75 16.65 -39.24
C HIS A 61 -13.50 16.03 -39.92
N GLN A 62 -13.62 15.67 -41.20
CA GLN A 62 -12.56 15.21 -42.14
C GLN A 62 -12.70 15.97 -43.50
N PRO A 63 -11.78 15.90 -44.50
CA PRO A 63 -10.35 15.46 -44.53
C PRO A 63 -9.34 16.36 -45.34
N SER A 64 -8.03 16.08 -45.10
CA SER A 64 -6.79 16.08 -45.97
C SER A 64 -6.16 17.37 -46.60
N PRO A 65 -4.86 17.37 -47.02
CA PRO A 65 -3.62 16.69 -46.52
C PRO A 65 -2.31 17.56 -46.47
N GLU A 66 -1.21 16.91 -46.01
CA GLU A 66 0.25 17.21 -46.19
C GLU A 66 1.00 18.23 -45.28
N ARG A 67 1.79 17.73 -44.30
CA ARG A 67 3.29 17.72 -44.31
C ARG A 67 3.92 17.26 -42.96
N SER A 68 4.57 16.10 -43.01
CA SER A 68 5.89 15.72 -42.43
C SER A 68 6.24 15.88 -40.93
N ARG A 69 6.65 14.71 -40.37
CA ARG A 69 7.79 14.40 -39.44
C ARG A 69 7.49 14.15 -37.95
N ASP A 70 7.27 12.87 -37.67
CA ASP A 70 7.76 12.04 -36.55
C ASP A 70 8.28 12.73 -35.28
N LEU A 71 7.43 12.75 -34.25
CA LEU A 71 7.84 12.82 -32.83
C LEU A 71 7.56 11.44 -32.22
N SER A 72 8.63 10.73 -31.85
CA SER A 72 8.52 9.45 -31.13
C SER A 72 8.30 9.71 -29.65
N GLU A 73 7.10 9.34 -29.21
CA GLU A 73 6.59 9.48 -27.85
C GLU A 73 7.39 8.60 -26.87
N SER A 74 7.97 9.27 -25.87
CA SER A 74 8.58 8.66 -24.70
C SER A 74 7.52 8.39 -23.64
N ASP A 75 7.02 7.16 -23.58
CA ASP A 75 6.09 6.73 -22.53
C ASP A 75 6.87 6.09 -21.35
N GLU A 76 7.65 6.91 -20.65
CA GLU A 76 8.34 6.54 -19.40
C GLU A 76 7.37 6.55 -18.21
N PHE A 77 6.52 5.52 -18.11
CA PHE A 77 5.66 5.34 -16.94
C PHE A 77 6.43 4.65 -15.80
N SER A 78 7.09 5.46 -14.96
CA SER A 78 7.64 5.02 -13.68
C SER A 78 6.58 5.16 -12.59
N SER A 79 6.35 4.12 -11.80
CA SER A 79 5.42 4.11 -10.66
C SER A 79 5.87 5.00 -9.48
N PHE A 80 6.88 5.86 -9.70
CA PHE A 80 7.37 6.85 -8.76
C PHE A 80 7.11 8.30 -9.22
N HIS A 81 6.49 8.53 -10.40
CA HIS A 81 6.08 9.86 -10.85
C HIS A 81 4.64 10.24 -10.47
N TYR A 82 3.94 9.42 -9.67
CA TYR A 82 2.59 9.76 -9.19
C TYR A 82 2.58 10.94 -8.22
N TRP A 83 3.71 11.23 -7.56
CA TRP A 83 3.87 12.38 -6.68
C TRP A 83 4.80 13.38 -7.32
N ARG A 84 4.21 14.31 -8.08
CA ARG A 84 4.61 15.71 -8.32
C ARG A 84 3.96 16.14 -9.65
N VAL A 85 2.75 16.67 -9.58
CA VAL A 85 2.45 17.83 -10.43
C VAL A 85 3.50 18.89 -10.04
N PRO A 86 4.14 19.60 -10.98
CA PRO A 86 4.95 20.76 -10.61
C PRO A 86 4.06 21.63 -9.72
N LEU A 87 4.49 21.88 -8.47
CA LEU A 87 3.77 22.80 -7.60
C LEU A 87 3.64 24.12 -8.38
N PRO A 88 2.42 24.68 -8.49
CA PRO A 88 2.28 26.04 -8.99
C PRO A 88 3.21 26.97 -8.19
N SER A 89 3.75 27.99 -8.85
CA SER A 89 4.72 28.89 -8.23
C SER A 89 4.06 29.61 -7.06
N ILE A 90 4.54 29.37 -5.84
CA ILE A 90 4.02 29.99 -4.62
C ILE A 90 4.09 31.54 -4.73
N GLU A 91 5.05 32.06 -5.51
CA GLU A 91 5.14 33.49 -5.83
C GLU A 91 3.87 34.08 -6.47
N GLU A 92 3.10 33.32 -7.26
CA GLU A 92 1.90 33.85 -7.95
C GLU A 92 0.72 33.96 -6.96
N GLU A 93 0.52 32.95 -6.11
CA GLU A 93 -0.50 32.95 -5.04
C GLU A 93 -0.21 34.00 -3.96
N LEU A 94 1.06 34.20 -3.60
CA LEU A 94 1.47 35.25 -2.65
C LEU A 94 1.23 36.66 -3.21
N GLN A 95 1.36 36.86 -4.51
CA GLN A 95 1.06 38.14 -5.16
C GLN A 95 -0.44 38.42 -5.28
N GLU A 96 -1.28 37.39 -5.38
CA GLU A 96 -2.74 37.55 -5.35
C GLU A 96 -3.27 37.85 -3.95
N LEU A 97 -2.73 37.20 -2.92
CA LEU A 97 -3.11 37.46 -1.53
C LEU A 97 -2.74 38.88 -1.07
N LEU A 98 -1.58 39.39 -1.51
CA LEU A 98 -1.17 40.78 -1.25
C LEU A 98 -2.03 41.83 -1.98
N LYS A 99 -2.72 41.45 -3.06
CA LYS A 99 -3.67 42.32 -3.77
C LYS A 99 -5.07 42.28 -3.17
N ALA A 100 -5.42 41.20 -2.47
CA ALA A 100 -6.76 40.98 -1.91
C ALA A 100 -6.98 41.66 -0.53
N GLU A 101 -5.93 41.97 0.23
CA GLU A 101 -6.04 42.58 1.58
C GLU A 101 -6.06 44.13 1.61
N GLY A 102 -6.75 44.75 0.65
CA GLY A 102 -7.07 46.17 0.62
C GLY A 102 -8.55 46.48 0.92
N ILE A 103 -8.95 46.36 2.21
CA ILE A 103 -10.02 47.10 2.92
C ILE A 103 -11.36 47.39 2.17
N SER A 104 -12.50 46.78 2.60
CA SER A 104 -13.60 47.42 3.40
C SER A 104 -14.98 46.68 3.37
N VAL A 105 -15.40 46.14 4.54
CA VAL A 105 -16.68 46.27 5.29
C VAL A 105 -18.09 46.18 4.61
N SER A 106 -18.77 45.02 4.82
CA SER A 106 -20.16 44.77 5.35
C SER A 106 -21.45 45.04 4.49
N PRO A 107 -22.69 44.63 4.90
CA PRO A 107 -23.33 43.30 4.67
C PRO A 107 -24.80 43.32 4.11
N GLU A 108 -25.41 42.12 4.01
CA GLU A 108 -26.87 41.75 3.98
C GLU A 108 -27.67 41.77 2.65
N HIS A 109 -28.22 40.61 2.23
CA HIS A 109 -29.62 40.20 2.50
C HIS A 109 -30.02 38.92 1.73
N ALA A 110 -30.88 38.13 2.38
CA ALA A 110 -31.61 36.96 1.88
C ALA A 110 -32.77 37.36 0.93
N GLU A 111 -33.23 36.41 0.11
CA GLU A 111 -34.64 35.93 0.04
C GLU A 111 -34.92 35.12 -1.23
N GLU A 112 -35.91 34.25 -1.10
CA GLU A 112 -36.31 33.12 -1.93
C GLU A 112 -37.01 33.49 -3.26
N HIS A 113 -37.03 32.56 -4.24
CA HIS A 113 -38.25 32.38 -5.06
C HIS A 113 -38.37 30.99 -5.73
N ARG A 114 -39.49 30.34 -5.42
CA ARG A 114 -40.12 29.13 -6.01
C ARG A 114 -40.57 29.44 -7.46
N SER A 115 -40.91 28.55 -8.41
CA SER A 115 -41.40 27.15 -8.50
C SER A 115 -41.60 26.83 -10.01
N SER A 116 -41.47 25.56 -10.46
CA SER A 116 -42.51 24.79 -11.22
C SER A 116 -41.95 23.58 -12.02
N GLU A 117 -42.25 22.36 -11.54
CA GLU A 117 -42.89 21.18 -12.19
C GLU A 117 -43.13 21.27 -13.73
N ASP A 118 -42.97 20.24 -14.60
CA ASP A 118 -43.20 18.79 -14.54
C ASP A 118 -42.56 18.10 -15.80
N GLY A 119 -42.29 16.79 -15.79
CA GLY A 119 -41.91 16.04 -17.02
C GLY A 119 -41.08 14.75 -16.87
N THR A 120 -41.75 13.67 -16.48
CA THR A 120 -41.37 12.22 -16.52
C THR A 120 -40.39 11.74 -17.61
N SER A 121 -39.34 10.99 -17.22
CA SER A 121 -38.93 9.72 -17.88
C SER A 121 -37.91 8.97 -17.03
N ALA A 122 -38.16 7.69 -16.79
CA ALA A 122 -37.34 6.76 -16.02
C ALA A 122 -36.01 6.42 -16.71
N GLU A 123 -34.87 6.64 -16.04
CA GLU A 123 -33.60 5.92 -16.25
C GLU A 123 -32.84 5.81 -14.91
N GLU A 124 -31.99 4.79 -14.82
CA GLU A 124 -31.47 4.13 -13.63
C GLU A 124 -30.66 5.03 -12.67
N GLU A 125 -30.86 4.85 -11.37
CA GLU A 125 -30.11 5.48 -10.28
C GLU A 125 -28.66 4.96 -10.27
N ASP A 126 -27.74 5.66 -10.95
CA ASP A 126 -26.35 5.74 -10.51
C ASP A 126 -26.31 6.79 -9.39
N ASP A 127 -26.36 6.31 -8.15
CA ASP A 127 -26.20 7.08 -6.93
C ASP A 127 -24.72 7.46 -6.78
N ASP A 128 -24.22 8.33 -7.68
CA ASP A 128 -22.97 9.05 -7.47
C ASP A 128 -23.26 10.19 -6.50
N GLU A 129 -23.34 9.85 -5.20
CA GLU A 129 -23.29 10.84 -4.12
C GLU A 129 -22.11 11.77 -4.38
N GLU A 130 -22.38 13.08 -4.50
CA GLU A 130 -21.34 14.10 -4.54
C GLU A 130 -20.55 14.07 -3.22
N GLU A 131 -19.52 13.23 -3.18
CA GLU A 131 -18.63 13.08 -2.03
C GLU A 131 -17.83 14.39 -1.90
N SER A 132 -18.30 15.22 -0.97
CA SER A 132 -17.71 16.48 -0.52
C SER A 132 -16.19 16.41 -0.51
N GLY A 133 -15.52 17.36 -1.16
CA GLY A 133 -14.06 17.38 -1.40
C GLY A 133 -13.15 17.48 -0.16
N ASP A 134 -13.66 17.21 1.05
CA ASP A 134 -12.94 17.24 2.33
C ASP A 134 -12.84 15.87 3.04
N GLU A 135 -13.43 14.80 2.50
CA GLU A 135 -13.52 13.45 3.11
C GLU A 135 -12.17 12.71 3.32
N GLY A 136 -11.04 13.34 2.99
CA GLY A 136 -9.74 12.66 2.83
C GLY A 136 -8.54 13.22 3.58
N TRP A 137 -8.67 14.31 4.35
CA TRP A 137 -7.53 14.93 5.03
C TRP A 137 -7.35 14.42 6.45
N ILE A 138 -6.11 14.26 6.93
CA ILE A 138 -5.82 14.02 8.36
C ILE A 138 -5.51 15.36 9.02
N THR A 139 -6.45 15.88 9.80
CA THR A 139 -6.38 17.13 10.57
C THR A 139 -6.15 16.85 12.07
N PRO A 140 -5.64 17.81 12.85
CA PRO A 140 -5.49 17.63 14.31
C PRO A 140 -6.81 17.30 15.03
N SER A 141 -7.94 17.79 14.51
CA SER A 141 -9.29 17.50 15.00
C SER A 141 -9.71 16.06 14.69
N ASN A 142 -9.39 15.53 13.51
CA ASN A 142 -9.76 14.17 13.13
C ASN A 142 -8.69 13.11 13.42
N LEU A 143 -7.47 13.46 13.87
CA LEU A 143 -6.40 12.47 14.10
C LEU A 143 -6.82 11.32 15.01
N LYS A 144 -7.52 11.64 16.11
CA LYS A 144 -8.04 10.63 17.05
C LYS A 144 -9.16 9.81 16.41
N GLN A 145 -9.98 10.46 15.59
CA GLN A 145 -11.08 9.83 14.86
C GLN A 145 -10.52 8.90 13.78
N VAL A 146 -9.61 9.36 12.90
CA VAL A 146 -8.92 8.54 11.90
C VAL A 146 -8.16 7.35 12.53
N GLN A 147 -7.54 7.55 13.70
CA GLN A 147 -6.92 6.44 14.46
C GLN A 147 -7.96 5.41 14.94
N GLN A 148 -9.18 5.84 15.24
CA GLN A 148 -10.31 4.99 15.63
C GLN A 148 -11.05 4.41 14.40
N ASP A 149 -11.14 5.14 13.30
CA ASP A 149 -11.80 4.82 12.03
C ASP A 149 -11.03 3.79 11.22
N MET A 150 -9.73 3.65 11.44
CA MET A 150 -8.99 2.43 11.06
C MET A 150 -9.59 1.15 11.69
N GLY A 151 -10.56 1.28 12.60
CA GLY A 151 -11.44 0.21 13.06
C GLY A 151 -12.93 0.54 13.10
N HIS A 152 -13.42 1.61 12.43
CA HIS A 152 -14.84 1.99 12.48
C HIS A 152 -15.57 1.81 11.15
N CYS A 153 -16.65 1.04 11.21
CA CYS A 153 -17.84 1.13 10.38
C CYS A 153 -18.99 1.05 11.40
N ASP A 154 -19.90 2.02 11.37
CA ASP A 154 -21.05 2.15 12.26
C ASP A 154 -21.83 0.83 12.35
N THR A 155 -21.56 0.03 13.38
CA THR A 155 -22.42 -1.10 13.71
C THR A 155 -22.62 -1.15 15.21
N THR A 156 -23.89 -1.29 15.59
CA THR A 156 -24.34 -1.42 16.98
C THR A 156 -23.57 -2.52 17.70
N PRO A 157 -23.26 -2.34 19.00
CA PRO A 157 -22.51 -3.33 19.77
C PRO A 157 -23.33 -4.62 19.85
N ILE A 158 -22.92 -5.64 19.09
CA ILE A 158 -23.43 -6.99 19.26
C ILE A 158 -22.87 -7.48 20.60
N SER A 159 -23.75 -7.88 21.52
CA SER A 159 -23.35 -8.45 22.81
C SER A 159 -22.71 -9.82 22.58
N VAL A 160 -21.39 -9.85 22.49
CA VAL A 160 -20.59 -11.08 22.36
C VAL A 160 -20.08 -11.49 23.74
N GLN A 161 -20.33 -12.74 24.14
CA GLN A 161 -19.97 -13.25 25.46
C GLN A 161 -18.51 -13.71 25.54
N VAL A 162 -17.96 -14.25 24.45
CA VAL A 162 -16.55 -14.67 24.34
C VAL A 162 -15.95 -14.08 23.07
N GLY A 163 -14.82 -13.39 23.20
CA GLY A 163 -14.09 -12.85 22.06
C GLY A 163 -12.59 -12.79 22.33
N CYS A 164 -11.79 -12.94 21.28
CA CYS A 164 -10.33 -12.81 21.35
C CYS A 164 -9.89 -11.45 20.85
N VAL A 165 -9.12 -10.70 21.65
CA VAL A 165 -8.45 -9.47 21.19
C VAL A 165 -7.07 -9.82 20.69
N THR A 166 -6.78 -9.53 19.41
CA THR A 166 -5.45 -9.73 18.82
C THR A 166 -5.18 -8.76 17.67
N THR A 167 -3.93 -8.33 17.54
CA THR A 167 -3.45 -7.50 16.42
C THR A 167 -2.77 -8.30 15.31
N ASP A 168 -2.59 -9.61 15.49
CA ASP A 168 -1.95 -10.47 14.47
C ASP A 168 -2.98 -10.97 13.44
N PHE A 169 -2.85 -10.51 12.20
CA PHE A 169 -3.70 -10.93 11.08
C PHE A 169 -3.75 -12.44 10.86
N ALA A 170 -2.67 -13.18 11.13
CA ALA A 170 -2.66 -14.63 10.95
C ALA A 170 -3.62 -15.30 11.96
N MET A 171 -3.56 -14.87 13.21
CA MET A 171 -4.47 -15.32 14.27
C MET A 171 -5.92 -14.93 13.99
N GLN A 172 -6.17 -13.68 13.57
CA GLN A 172 -7.52 -13.22 13.21
C GLN A 172 -8.14 -14.09 12.12
N ASN A 173 -7.37 -14.43 11.07
CA ASN A 173 -7.83 -15.28 9.98
C ASN A 173 -8.22 -16.70 10.45
N VAL A 174 -7.42 -17.30 11.33
CA VAL A 174 -7.71 -18.64 11.88
C VAL A 174 -8.94 -18.60 12.78
N LEU A 175 -9.03 -17.61 13.68
CA LEU A 175 -10.17 -17.46 14.58
C LEU A 175 -11.48 -17.27 13.81
N LEU A 176 -11.49 -16.42 12.78
CA LEU A 176 -12.66 -16.26 11.89
C LEU A 176 -13.01 -17.56 11.16
N GLN A 177 -12.02 -18.32 10.66
CA GLN A 177 -12.27 -19.62 10.03
C GLN A 177 -12.85 -20.64 11.02
N MET A 178 -12.43 -20.61 12.27
CA MET A 178 -12.98 -21.45 13.35
C MET A 178 -14.38 -21.01 13.80
N GLY A 179 -14.86 -19.84 13.37
CA GLY A 179 -16.15 -19.27 13.79
C GLY A 179 -16.10 -18.58 15.14
N LEU A 180 -14.91 -18.23 15.62
CA LEU A 180 -14.71 -17.50 16.85
C LEU A 180 -14.81 -16.00 16.63
N HIS A 181 -15.35 -15.29 17.61
CA HIS A 181 -15.43 -13.84 17.59
C HIS A 181 -14.07 -13.21 17.88
N VAL A 182 -13.66 -12.33 16.98
CA VAL A 182 -12.41 -11.57 17.11
C VAL A 182 -12.74 -10.12 17.35
N LEU A 183 -12.14 -9.55 18.37
CA LEU A 183 -12.32 -8.15 18.76
C LEU A 183 -11.06 -7.35 18.39
N ALA A 184 -11.28 -6.15 17.84
CA ALA A 184 -10.22 -5.15 17.69
C ALA A 184 -9.80 -4.61 19.08
N VAL A 185 -8.67 -3.90 19.14
CA VAL A 185 -8.20 -3.23 20.37
C VAL A 185 -9.23 -2.23 20.91
N ASN A 186 -10.07 -1.72 20.01
CA ASN A 186 -11.16 -0.78 20.23
C ASN A 186 -12.42 -1.45 20.82
N GLY A 187 -12.44 -2.78 20.96
CA GLY A 187 -13.59 -3.55 21.45
C GLY A 187 -14.64 -3.89 20.39
N MET A 188 -14.39 -3.57 19.12
CA MET A 188 -15.32 -3.84 18.01
C MET A 188 -15.14 -5.24 17.43
N LEU A 189 -16.25 -5.86 16.99
CA LEU A 189 -16.24 -7.17 16.36
C LEU A 189 -15.74 -7.09 14.91
N ILE A 190 -14.71 -7.86 14.59
CA ILE A 190 -14.20 -8.00 13.23
C ILE A 190 -15.06 -9.02 12.48
N ARG A 191 -15.81 -8.58 11.46
CA ARG A 191 -16.63 -9.47 10.61
C ARG A 191 -15.89 -9.97 9.38
N GLN A 192 -15.02 -9.15 8.81
CA GLN A 192 -14.21 -9.52 7.66
C GLN A 192 -12.77 -9.05 7.88
N ALA A 193 -11.82 -9.97 7.66
CA ALA A 193 -10.41 -9.65 7.70
C ALA A 193 -9.84 -9.67 6.28
N ARG A 194 -9.30 -8.53 5.82
CA ARG A 194 -8.59 -8.46 4.54
C ARG A 194 -7.09 -8.44 4.79
N SER A 195 -6.41 -9.49 4.36
CA SER A 195 -4.96 -9.61 4.45
C SER A 195 -4.33 -9.80 3.06
N TYR A 196 -3.00 -9.87 3.03
CA TYR A 196 -2.27 -10.20 1.83
C TYR A 196 -1.46 -11.47 2.04
N ILE A 197 -1.35 -12.30 1.01
CA ILE A 197 -0.48 -13.47 0.96
C ILE A 197 0.41 -13.39 -0.28
N LEU A 198 1.50 -14.14 -0.28
CA LEU A 198 2.34 -14.33 -1.45
C LEU A 198 1.98 -15.66 -2.13
N ARG A 199 1.67 -15.62 -3.42
CA ARG A 199 1.43 -16.79 -4.25
C ARG A 199 2.48 -16.90 -5.34
N CYS A 200 3.08 -18.07 -5.48
CA CYS A 200 3.99 -18.36 -6.59
C CYS A 200 3.20 -18.50 -7.89
N HIS A 201 3.59 -17.80 -8.95
CA HIS A 201 2.95 -17.96 -10.26
C HIS A 201 3.47 -19.16 -11.06
N GLY A 202 4.58 -19.79 -10.64
CA GLY A 202 5.15 -20.97 -11.28
C GLY A 202 4.61 -22.29 -10.72
N CYS A 203 4.68 -22.48 -9.40
CA CYS A 203 4.24 -23.71 -8.73
C CYS A 203 2.92 -23.57 -7.95
N PHE A 204 2.27 -22.39 -8.02
CA PHE A 204 0.97 -22.08 -7.41
C PHE A 204 0.85 -22.20 -5.88
N ARG A 205 1.93 -22.58 -5.18
CA ARG A 205 1.97 -22.62 -3.72
C ARG A 205 1.89 -21.21 -3.12
N THR A 206 1.11 -21.07 -2.06
CA THR A 206 0.96 -19.85 -1.27
C THR A 206 1.83 -19.88 -0.02
N THR A 207 2.22 -18.70 0.45
CA THR A 207 2.87 -18.47 1.75
C THR A 207 2.31 -17.20 2.38
N SER A 208 2.08 -17.21 3.69
CA SER A 208 1.62 -16.06 4.47
C SER A 208 2.78 -15.15 4.89
N ASP A 209 4.03 -15.63 4.85
CA ASP A 209 5.20 -14.84 5.20
C ASP A 209 5.51 -13.79 4.12
N MET A 210 5.16 -12.54 4.42
CA MET A 210 5.33 -11.38 3.53
C MET A 210 6.78 -10.91 3.39
N THR A 211 7.71 -11.45 4.18
CA THR A 211 9.14 -11.12 4.10
C THR A 211 9.86 -11.92 3.01
N LYS A 212 9.27 -13.03 2.56
CA LYS A 212 9.87 -13.92 1.56
C LYS A 212 9.89 -13.27 0.17
N VAL A 213 11.03 -13.45 -0.50
CA VAL A 213 11.23 -13.03 -1.89
C VAL A 213 11.27 -14.24 -2.84
N PHE A 214 11.83 -15.36 -2.36
CA PHE A 214 11.90 -16.63 -3.08
C PHE A 214 10.80 -17.57 -2.60
N CYS A 215 10.25 -18.38 -3.51
CA CYS A 215 9.23 -19.35 -3.18
C CYS A 215 9.86 -20.50 -2.36
N PRO A 216 9.31 -20.86 -1.19
CA PRO A 216 9.86 -21.92 -0.35
C PRO A 216 9.74 -23.32 -0.98
N HIS A 217 8.84 -23.50 -1.96
CA HIS A 217 8.63 -24.79 -2.62
C HIS A 217 9.54 -24.99 -3.85
N CYS A 218 9.66 -23.99 -4.73
CA CYS A 218 10.41 -24.13 -5.98
C CYS A 218 11.71 -23.32 -6.04
N GLY A 219 12.05 -22.56 -4.99
CA GLY A 219 13.27 -21.75 -4.90
C GLY A 219 13.31 -20.51 -5.79
N ASN A 220 12.38 -20.36 -6.74
CA ASN A 220 12.38 -19.26 -7.69
C ASN A 220 11.83 -17.95 -7.09
N LYS A 221 12.33 -16.81 -7.58
CA LYS A 221 11.83 -15.46 -7.25
C LYS A 221 10.53 -15.13 -8.00
N THR A 222 9.49 -15.88 -7.73
CA THR A 222 8.22 -15.90 -8.50
C THR A 222 7.00 -15.59 -7.63
N LEU A 223 7.20 -15.15 -6.39
CA LEU A 223 6.12 -14.75 -5.50
C LEU A 223 5.43 -13.47 -5.97
N LYS A 224 4.10 -13.45 -5.90
CA LYS A 224 3.25 -12.30 -6.22
C LYS A 224 2.27 -12.08 -5.08
N LYS A 225 2.09 -10.82 -4.68
CA LYS A 225 1.15 -10.42 -3.63
C LYS A 225 -0.29 -10.57 -4.14
N VAL A 226 -1.13 -11.24 -3.37
CA VAL A 226 -2.56 -11.46 -3.65
C VAL A 226 -3.34 -11.04 -2.41
N ALA A 227 -4.41 -10.26 -2.59
CA ALA A 227 -5.28 -9.89 -1.48
C ALA A 227 -6.25 -11.02 -1.18
N VAL A 228 -6.51 -11.27 0.10
CA VAL A 228 -7.35 -12.34 0.60
C VAL A 228 -8.31 -11.76 1.62
N SER A 229 -9.58 -12.06 1.49
CA SER A 229 -10.61 -11.70 2.48
C SER A 229 -11.13 -12.97 3.13
N VAL A 230 -11.20 -12.98 4.45
CA VAL A 230 -11.88 -14.02 5.24
C VAL A 230 -13.17 -13.41 5.77
N SER A 231 -14.30 -14.01 5.40
CA SER A 231 -15.62 -13.61 5.92
C SER A 231 -15.93 -14.27 7.27
N ASP A 232 -16.95 -13.79 7.96
CA ASP A 232 -17.53 -14.39 9.18
C ASP A 232 -17.99 -15.84 8.97
N ASP A 233 -18.46 -16.17 7.75
CA ASP A 233 -18.75 -17.54 7.30
C ASP A 233 -17.52 -18.47 7.25
N GLY A 234 -16.31 -17.93 7.45
CA GLY A 234 -15.04 -18.66 7.33
C GLY A 234 -14.63 -18.94 5.88
N SER A 235 -15.35 -18.41 4.88
CA SER A 235 -14.99 -18.54 3.47
C SER A 235 -13.79 -17.69 3.11
N LEU A 236 -12.89 -18.27 2.32
CA LEU A 236 -11.66 -17.61 1.87
C LEU A 236 -11.87 -17.04 0.46
N HIS A 237 -11.77 -15.72 0.31
CA HIS A 237 -11.93 -15.04 -0.97
C HIS A 237 -10.58 -14.51 -1.45
N MET A 238 -10.04 -15.06 -2.53
CA MET A 238 -8.79 -14.58 -3.13
C MET A 238 -9.08 -13.62 -4.29
N HIS A 239 -8.51 -12.42 -4.23
CA HIS A 239 -8.67 -11.38 -5.24
C HIS A 239 -7.44 -11.34 -6.16
N PHE A 240 -7.55 -11.94 -7.34
CA PHE A 240 -6.50 -11.90 -8.35
C PHE A 240 -6.49 -10.58 -9.10
N SER A 241 -5.31 -10.17 -9.56
CA SER A 241 -5.17 -9.04 -10.47
C SER A 241 -5.08 -9.54 -11.91
N ARG A 242 -5.93 -9.00 -12.80
CA ARG A 242 -5.84 -9.16 -14.27
C ARG A 242 -4.90 -8.14 -14.90
N ASN A 243 -4.23 -7.29 -14.11
CA ASN A 243 -3.34 -6.28 -14.65
C ASN A 243 -2.13 -6.95 -15.34
N PRO A 244 -1.94 -6.77 -16.66
CA PRO A 244 -0.87 -7.43 -17.41
C PRO A 244 0.53 -7.02 -16.94
N LYS A 245 0.67 -5.88 -16.23
CA LYS A 245 1.95 -5.43 -15.67
C LYS A 245 2.43 -6.32 -14.51
N VAL A 246 1.55 -7.07 -13.85
CA VAL A 246 1.89 -7.93 -12.71
C VAL A 246 2.75 -9.12 -13.14
N LEU A 247 2.45 -9.70 -14.31
CA LEU A 247 3.16 -10.83 -14.91
C LEU A 247 3.87 -10.41 -16.20
N ASN A 248 4.71 -9.38 -16.10
CA ASN A 248 5.50 -8.91 -17.23
C ASN A 248 6.93 -9.50 -17.19
N PRO A 249 7.39 -10.20 -18.25
CA PRO A 249 8.75 -10.78 -18.30
C PRO A 249 9.87 -9.75 -18.58
N ARG A 250 9.53 -8.49 -18.86
CA ARG A 250 10.51 -7.44 -19.16
C ARG A 250 11.49 -7.24 -17.99
N GLY A 251 12.77 -7.19 -18.33
CA GLY A 251 13.86 -6.96 -17.37
C GLY A 251 14.28 -8.15 -16.52
N LEU A 252 13.71 -9.34 -16.76
CA LEU A 252 14.12 -10.57 -16.08
C LEU A 252 15.33 -11.24 -16.74
N ARG A 253 15.51 -11.08 -18.06
CA ARG A 253 16.65 -11.64 -18.81
C ARG A 253 17.70 -10.55 -19.07
N TYR A 254 18.88 -10.73 -18.47
CA TYR A 254 20.05 -9.86 -18.63
C TYR A 254 21.32 -10.67 -18.34
N PRO A 255 22.49 -10.28 -18.89
CA PRO A 255 23.74 -10.99 -18.63
C PRO A 255 24.15 -10.84 -17.16
N LEU A 256 24.51 -11.97 -16.54
CA LEU A 256 25.03 -11.99 -15.17
C LEU A 256 26.56 -11.87 -15.18
N PRO A 257 27.15 -11.19 -14.18
CA PRO A 257 28.60 -11.17 -14.02
C PRO A 257 29.12 -12.57 -13.69
N ALA A 258 30.38 -12.84 -14.05
CA ALA A 258 31.06 -14.06 -13.64
C ALA A 258 31.09 -14.17 -12.10
N PRO A 259 30.87 -15.37 -11.54
CA PRO A 259 30.86 -15.57 -10.09
C PRO A 259 32.24 -15.24 -9.50
N LYS A 260 32.26 -14.38 -8.48
CA LYS A 260 33.48 -13.97 -7.77
C LYS A 260 33.45 -14.42 -6.31
N GLY A 261 34.58 -14.90 -5.83
CA GLY A 261 34.80 -15.21 -4.41
C GLY A 261 35.56 -14.12 -3.66
N GLY A 262 35.78 -14.33 -2.36
CA GLY A 262 36.58 -13.46 -1.50
C GLY A 262 35.76 -12.57 -0.55
N LYS A 263 36.48 -11.84 0.32
CA LYS A 263 35.88 -11.07 1.43
C LYS A 263 34.98 -9.90 0.98
N HIS A 264 35.16 -9.44 -0.25
CA HIS A 264 34.49 -8.26 -0.80
C HIS A 264 33.73 -8.56 -2.10
N ALA A 265 33.47 -9.83 -2.40
CA ALA A 265 32.63 -10.21 -3.52
C ALA A 265 31.19 -9.69 -3.34
N ASN A 266 30.61 -9.15 -4.41
CA ASN A 266 29.23 -8.68 -4.45
C ASN A 266 28.53 -9.30 -5.66
N ASN A 267 28.03 -10.53 -5.48
CA ASN A 267 27.29 -11.26 -6.50
C ASN A 267 25.79 -10.94 -6.35
N PRO A 268 24.99 -10.97 -7.44
CA PRO A 268 23.54 -10.83 -7.32
C PRO A 268 22.95 -11.99 -6.50
N GLN A 269 21.86 -11.72 -5.76
CA GLN A 269 21.13 -12.75 -5.02
C GLN A 269 20.19 -13.51 -5.96
N LEU A 270 20.48 -14.78 -6.18
CA LEU A 270 19.74 -15.68 -7.07
C LEU A 270 18.91 -16.72 -6.31
N VAL A 271 19.34 -17.07 -5.09
CA VAL A 271 18.67 -18.05 -4.21
C VAL A 271 18.58 -17.49 -2.79
N GLU A 272 17.66 -18.04 -2.00
CA GLU A 272 17.41 -17.63 -0.62
C GLU A 272 18.62 -17.88 0.30
N ASP A 273 19.20 -19.08 0.25
CA ASP A 273 20.29 -19.57 1.07
C ASP A 273 21.69 -19.21 0.52
N GLN A 274 21.76 -18.24 -0.39
CA GLN A 274 23.01 -17.84 -1.00
C GLN A 274 23.97 -17.23 0.05
N PRO A 275 25.20 -17.76 0.20
CA PRO A 275 26.15 -17.23 1.16
C PRO A 275 26.70 -15.88 0.70
N PHE A 276 26.64 -14.87 1.58
CA PHE A 276 27.21 -13.55 1.34
C PHE A 276 28.36 -13.27 2.32
N PRO A 277 29.48 -12.68 1.85
CA PRO A 277 30.52 -12.18 2.74
C PRO A 277 29.96 -11.15 3.73
N GLN A 278 30.50 -11.15 4.95
CA GLN A 278 30.05 -10.24 6.01
C GLN A 278 30.49 -8.79 5.74
N GLN A 279 29.65 -8.03 5.05
CA GLN A 279 29.86 -6.61 4.75
C GLN A 279 28.97 -5.74 5.65
N ARG A 280 29.39 -5.54 6.90
CA ARG A 280 28.62 -4.80 7.91
C ARG A 280 29.04 -3.33 8.00
N LEU A 281 28.05 -2.47 8.23
CA LEU A 281 28.26 -1.06 8.59
C LEU A 281 28.83 -0.93 10.01
N SER A 282 29.63 0.11 10.24
CA SER A 282 30.13 0.51 11.57
C SER A 282 28.97 0.94 12.49
N ARG A 283 29.23 1.06 13.79
CA ARG A 283 28.23 1.58 14.74
C ARG A 283 27.81 3.01 14.39
N LYS A 284 28.79 3.87 14.06
CA LYS A 284 28.56 5.26 13.67
C LYS A 284 27.67 5.36 12.42
N ALA A 285 27.95 4.55 11.39
CA ALA A 285 27.16 4.53 10.15
C ALA A 285 25.70 4.05 10.31
N ARG A 286 25.37 3.37 11.41
CA ARG A 286 24.01 2.89 11.71
C ARG A 286 23.20 3.87 12.55
N GLN A 287 23.85 4.85 13.16
CA GLN A 287 23.17 5.86 13.98
C GLN A 287 22.30 6.74 13.08
N LYS A 288 21.08 7.01 13.56
CA LYS A 288 20.15 7.96 12.94
C LYS A 288 19.84 9.04 13.98
N THR A 289 19.55 10.24 13.51
CA THR A 289 19.10 11.32 14.38
C THR A 289 17.68 11.04 14.87
N ASN A 290 17.48 11.00 16.18
CA ASN A 290 16.15 11.04 16.80
C ASN A 290 15.96 12.39 17.47
N VAL A 291 15.08 13.23 16.90
CA VAL A 291 14.83 14.60 17.40
C VAL A 291 14.04 14.59 18.70
N PHE A 292 13.27 13.53 18.96
CA PHE A 292 12.47 13.36 20.18
C PHE A 292 13.20 12.58 21.28
N ASP A 293 14.50 12.36 21.10
CA ASP A 293 15.33 11.77 22.15
C ASP A 293 15.55 12.80 23.27
N PRO A 294 15.41 12.44 24.55
CA PRO A 294 15.67 13.37 25.65
C PRO A 294 17.08 13.99 25.60
N ASP A 295 18.06 13.26 25.06
CA ASP A 295 19.44 13.72 24.96
C ASP A 295 19.72 14.57 23.70
N TYR A 296 18.72 14.79 22.83
CA TYR A 296 18.88 15.56 21.59
C TYR A 296 19.33 17.01 21.84
N VAL A 297 18.80 17.66 22.87
CA VAL A 297 19.12 19.05 23.23
C VAL A 297 20.57 19.20 23.70
N ALA A 298 21.14 18.14 24.28
CA ALA A 298 22.53 18.13 24.74
C ALA A 298 23.54 17.92 23.58
N GLY A 299 23.07 17.61 22.37
CA GLY A 299 23.91 17.39 21.20
C GLY A 299 24.58 18.67 20.69
N VAL A 300 25.86 18.58 20.34
CA VAL A 300 26.60 19.69 19.70
C VAL A 300 26.08 19.99 18.29
N SER A 301 25.57 18.96 17.61
CA SER A 301 25.02 19.05 16.25
C SER A 301 23.60 18.51 16.23
N PRO A 302 22.66 19.16 15.51
CA PRO A 302 21.31 18.65 15.29
C PRO A 302 21.27 17.34 14.49
N PHE A 303 22.36 16.96 13.82
CA PHE A 303 22.41 15.77 12.97
C PHE A 303 23.46 14.77 13.45
N ALA A 304 23.12 13.48 13.34
CA ALA A 304 24.07 12.39 13.53
C ALA A 304 25.23 12.49 12.54
N GLU A 305 26.44 12.28 13.03
CA GLU A 305 27.64 12.37 12.21
C GLU A 305 27.79 11.19 11.26
N ASN A 306 28.17 11.48 10.01
CA ASN A 306 28.45 10.45 9.03
C ASN A 306 29.77 9.72 9.31
N ASP A 307 29.82 8.43 8.98
CA ASP A 307 31.06 7.66 8.98
C ASP A 307 31.77 7.76 7.63
N VAL A 308 32.90 8.45 7.61
CA VAL A 308 33.75 8.63 6.42
C VAL A 308 35.12 7.94 6.56
N TYR A 309 35.49 7.49 7.76
CA TYR A 309 36.84 7.01 8.05
C TYR A 309 36.93 5.49 8.16
N SER A 310 35.81 4.80 8.42
CA SER A 310 35.87 3.36 8.57
C SER A 310 36.20 2.65 7.26
N ARG A 311 36.74 1.43 7.37
CA ARG A 311 36.95 0.57 6.20
C ARG A 311 35.64 0.28 5.46
N ALA A 312 34.50 0.24 6.16
CA ALA A 312 33.19 0.04 5.54
C ALA A 312 32.78 1.25 4.67
N ALA A 313 33.11 2.47 5.11
CA ALA A 313 32.90 3.68 4.33
C ALA A 313 33.73 3.67 3.04
N ASN A 314 35.01 3.30 3.13
CA ASN A 314 35.90 3.18 1.96
C ASN A 314 35.43 2.13 0.95
N LEU A 315 34.87 1.02 1.44
CA LEU A 315 34.27 -0.03 0.60
C LEU A 315 32.88 0.35 0.06
N GLN A 316 32.34 1.50 0.46
CA GLN A 316 31.02 2.01 0.07
C GLN A 316 29.89 1.02 0.41
N ILE A 317 29.98 0.37 1.56
CA ILE A 317 28.93 -0.50 2.07
C ILE A 317 27.70 0.36 2.39
N ARG A 318 26.51 -0.11 2.00
CA ARG A 318 25.23 0.59 2.20
C ARG A 318 24.30 -0.29 3.01
N ASP A 319 23.38 0.35 3.72
CA ASP A 319 22.28 -0.35 4.39
C ASP A 319 21.41 -1.08 3.36
N ALA A 320 20.97 -2.30 3.69
CA ALA A 320 20.13 -3.12 2.83
C ALA A 320 18.78 -2.46 2.52
N ALA A 321 18.27 -1.61 3.42
CA ALA A 321 17.06 -0.83 3.23
C ALA A 321 17.18 0.20 2.09
N LEU A 322 18.39 0.71 1.82
CA LEU A 322 18.63 1.69 0.77
C LEU A 322 18.59 1.06 -0.62
N GLY A 323 18.19 1.86 -1.62
CA GLY A 323 18.26 1.46 -3.03
C GLY A 323 17.16 0.48 -3.48
N ALA A 324 16.13 0.24 -2.67
CA ALA A 324 14.99 -0.62 -3.05
C ALA A 324 14.36 -0.19 -4.38
N GLY A 325 14.14 1.11 -4.59
CA GLY A 325 13.62 1.63 -5.87
C GLY A 325 14.56 1.37 -7.04
N ARG A 326 15.88 1.56 -6.86
CA ARG A 326 16.88 1.30 -7.91
C ARG A 326 16.93 -0.18 -8.31
N ARG A 327 16.82 -1.10 -7.34
CA ARG A 327 16.76 -2.55 -7.58
C ARG A 327 15.50 -3.01 -8.31
N ARG A 328 14.44 -2.19 -8.36
CA ARG A 328 13.21 -2.47 -9.13
C ARG A 328 13.31 -2.02 -10.59
N ILE A 329 14.33 -1.25 -10.96
CA ILE A 329 14.51 -0.80 -12.34
C ILE A 329 15.05 -1.95 -13.19
N ASN A 330 14.52 -2.06 -14.41
CA ASN A 330 15.03 -2.99 -15.42
C ASN A 330 16.54 -2.76 -15.68
N PRO A 331 17.41 -3.78 -15.50
CA PRO A 331 18.85 -3.67 -15.76
C PRO A 331 19.20 -3.28 -17.20
N ASN A 332 18.33 -3.60 -18.16
CA ASN A 332 18.53 -3.29 -19.58
C ASN A 332 18.16 -1.83 -19.93
N ALA A 333 17.62 -1.06 -18.99
CA ALA A 333 17.24 0.32 -19.23
C ALA A 333 18.45 1.27 -19.24
N VAL A 334 18.45 2.23 -20.18
CA VAL A 334 19.50 3.25 -20.30
C VAL A 334 19.57 4.11 -19.04
N THR A 335 20.77 4.53 -18.70
CA THR A 335 21.04 5.33 -17.49
C THR A 335 21.76 6.62 -17.85
N LYS A 336 21.67 7.62 -16.98
CA LYS A 336 22.38 8.90 -17.20
C LYS A 336 23.87 8.66 -17.33
N LYS A 337 24.52 9.33 -18.29
CA LYS A 337 25.92 9.14 -18.70
C LYS A 337 26.94 9.04 -17.55
N PHE A 338 26.76 9.85 -16.50
CA PHE A 338 27.71 9.90 -15.37
C PHE A 338 27.27 9.09 -14.14
N VAL A 339 26.16 8.35 -14.22
CA VAL A 339 25.61 7.58 -13.10
C VAL A 339 25.97 6.11 -13.27
N LYS A 340 26.90 5.62 -12.45
CA LYS A 340 27.22 4.18 -12.36
C LYS A 340 26.17 3.49 -11.48
N ARG A 341 25.33 2.64 -12.07
CA ARG A 341 24.47 1.72 -11.30
C ARG A 341 25.31 0.54 -10.81
N ARG A 342 25.03 0.11 -9.59
CA ARG A 342 25.57 -1.11 -8.98
C ARG A 342 24.45 -2.11 -8.82
#